data_AF-A0A3E5BAT5-F1
#
_entry.id   AF-A0A3E5BAT5-F1
#
_cell.length_a   1.000
_cell.length_b   1.000
_cell.length_c   1.000
_cell.angle_alpha   90.00
_cell.angle_beta   90.00
_cell.angle_gamma   90.00
#
_symmetry.space_group_name_H-M   'P 1'
#
loop_
_entity.id
_entity.type
_entity.pdbx_description
1 polymer ?
#
loop_
_entity_poly.entity_id
_entity_poly.type
_entity_poly.pdbx_seq_one_letter_code
_entity_poly.pdbx_strand_id
1 'polypeptide(L)'
;MKKTLLILFTLLIAIDFAYSQLAIRRRIATPKPADSLDIAFYAPKHGLRAGTMVFGINMGVWAFDRYIRKADFAYINLNTIKDNIKHGFVWDNDAMGTNMFMHPYHGNLYYNSARSNGYTYWQSGLFAFGGSFMWEMFMENEYPSTNDIIATPIGGMALGEVTYRMSDLILDDRKTGWSRFGLEVAAFVVSPMRGLTRIINGDAWRRRSTSGKQFGVPDVSIEVSAGIRTLELKDEILDKGMGLATEINIEYGDRFDVKDTKPYDYFSIEANLNWQAEQPILGQVNIIGRLMAKELVNNRKHYLSLGLYQHFDYYDSDTISAVSAKVPYKFCTPASVGGGLIYKRNLKRNWAIDGYAYLNAILLGGALSDYYKVDERIYNLASGYSSKLNFNFTYKDRFSITTIYELYHLFTWKGYSKDIDWNHADPKTLNAQGDKSRAILHAVGIRLDARLRRQLYLTGTFMNYTRDTKYKYYDNVFSNTSEGRIMLTYKY
;
A
#
# COMPACT_ATOMS: atom_id res chain seq x y z
N MET A 1 -15.51 55.70 3.54
CA MET A 1 -15.11 54.28 3.37
C MET A 1 -16.22 53.32 3.82
N LYS A 2 -17.46 53.61 3.39
CA LYS A 2 -18.64 52.74 3.49
C LYS A 2 -18.97 52.36 2.05
N LYS A 3 -18.58 51.16 1.58
CA LYS A 3 -19.15 50.46 0.41
C LYS A 3 -18.49 49.13 0.03
N THR A 4 -17.43 48.68 0.70
CA THR A 4 -16.78 47.39 0.37
C THR A 4 -17.09 46.24 1.34
N LEU A 5 -17.95 46.47 2.35
CA LEU A 5 -18.25 45.51 3.42
C LEU A 5 -19.63 44.84 3.31
N LEU A 6 -20.39 45.06 2.23
CA LEU A 6 -21.83 44.78 2.17
C LEU A 6 -22.27 43.84 1.02
N ILE A 7 -21.36 43.02 0.47
CA ILE A 7 -21.69 42.01 -0.57
C ILE A 7 -21.51 40.56 -0.07
N LEU A 8 -20.91 40.36 1.11
CA LEU A 8 -20.60 39.02 1.65
C LEU A 8 -21.64 38.48 2.66
N PHE A 9 -22.79 39.14 2.80
CA PHE A 9 -23.69 38.90 3.92
C PHE A 9 -25.17 38.71 3.56
N THR A 10 -25.49 38.03 2.46
CA THR A 10 -26.87 37.56 2.25
C THR A 10 -26.90 36.32 1.36
N LEU A 11 -27.02 35.14 1.96
CA LEU A 11 -28.09 34.20 1.59
C LEU A 11 -28.17 33.01 2.54
N LEU A 12 -29.39 32.88 3.04
CA LEU A 12 -29.92 32.01 4.08
C LEU A 12 -29.98 30.51 3.69
N ILE A 13 -29.86 29.71 4.75
CA ILE A 13 -30.62 28.51 5.15
C ILE A 13 -31.08 27.54 4.04
N ALA A 14 -30.55 26.31 4.07
CA ALA A 14 -31.26 25.03 3.95
C ALA A 14 -30.29 23.87 4.27
N ILE A 15 -30.85 22.72 4.65
CA ILE A 15 -30.31 21.60 5.47
C ILE A 15 -29.48 20.56 4.66
N ASP A 16 -28.48 19.95 5.33
CA ASP A 16 -27.67 18.69 5.14
C ASP A 16 -27.10 18.30 3.75
N PHE A 17 -25.92 17.65 3.54
CA PHE A 17 -24.94 16.87 4.32
C PHE A 17 -23.51 17.19 3.82
N ALA A 18 -22.48 17.04 4.66
CA ALA A 18 -21.07 17.28 4.30
C ALA A 18 -20.26 15.97 4.15
N TYR A 19 -19.51 15.79 3.05
CA TYR A 19 -18.44 14.78 2.90
C TYR A 19 -17.23 15.38 2.16
N SER A 20 -16.00 14.94 2.47
CA SER A 20 -14.79 15.37 1.75
C SER A 20 -13.66 14.33 1.89
N GLN A 21 -13.69 13.30 1.07
CA GLN A 21 -12.93 12.06 1.23
C GLN A 21 -12.87 11.45 -0.18
N LEU A 22 -11.68 11.27 -0.79
CA LEU A 22 -11.44 11.57 -2.22
C LEU A 22 -12.06 12.92 -2.65
N ALA A 23 -11.46 13.63 -3.60
CA ALA A 23 -11.94 14.98 -3.85
C ALA A 23 -13.41 15.01 -4.34
N ILE A 24 -13.88 13.99 -5.07
CA ILE A 24 -15.30 13.86 -5.44
C ILE A 24 -15.76 12.43 -5.18
N ARG A 25 -16.45 12.20 -4.06
CA ARG A 25 -16.86 10.86 -3.62
C ARG A 25 -18.21 10.42 -4.15
N ARG A 26 -18.34 9.13 -4.43
CA ARG A 26 -19.63 8.44 -4.50
C ARG A 26 -19.64 7.19 -3.63
N ARG A 27 -20.79 6.93 -3.03
CA ARG A 27 -21.00 5.81 -2.13
C ARG A 27 -21.57 4.65 -2.92
N ILE A 28 -20.90 3.50 -2.83
CA ILE A 28 -21.35 2.28 -3.49
C ILE A 28 -22.61 1.72 -2.81
N ALA A 29 -22.72 1.88 -1.49
CA ALA A 29 -23.84 1.39 -0.71
C ALA A 29 -24.11 2.26 0.52
N THR A 30 -25.33 2.16 1.05
CA THR A 30 -25.68 2.78 2.34
C THR A 30 -24.97 2.04 3.47
N PRO A 31 -24.25 2.77 4.37
CA PRO A 31 -23.58 2.13 5.48
C PRO A 31 -24.53 1.40 6.42
N LYS A 32 -24.13 0.23 6.91
CA LYS A 32 -24.87 -0.61 7.86
C LYS A 32 -23.91 -1.23 8.86
N PRO A 33 -24.25 -1.27 10.16
CA PRO A 33 -23.43 -1.97 11.15
C PRO A 33 -23.42 -3.48 10.86
N ALA A 34 -22.40 -4.16 11.38
CA ALA A 34 -22.33 -5.63 11.37
C ALA A 34 -23.46 -6.23 12.22
N ASP A 35 -23.96 -7.39 11.80
CA ASP A 35 -24.95 -8.15 12.56
C ASP A 35 -24.27 -8.83 13.77
N SER A 36 -24.88 -8.75 14.95
CA SER A 36 -24.34 -9.40 16.15
C SER A 36 -24.18 -10.92 15.99
N LEU A 37 -25.05 -11.57 15.19
CA LEU A 37 -24.94 -13.00 14.90
C LEU A 37 -23.73 -13.29 14.00
N ASP A 38 -23.39 -12.40 13.08
CA ASP A 38 -22.19 -12.52 12.23
C ASP A 38 -20.91 -12.35 13.07
N ILE A 39 -20.89 -11.37 13.97
CA ILE A 39 -19.78 -11.16 14.91
C ILE A 39 -19.61 -12.38 15.81
N ALA A 40 -20.69 -12.87 16.44
CA ALA A 40 -20.63 -14.00 17.35
C ALA A 40 -20.19 -15.30 16.65
N PHE A 41 -20.64 -15.52 15.41
CA PHE A 41 -20.27 -16.70 14.63
C PHE A 41 -18.77 -16.75 14.31
N TYR A 42 -18.16 -15.60 14.00
CA TYR A 42 -16.73 -15.49 13.64
C TYR A 42 -15.81 -15.13 14.81
N ALA A 43 -16.35 -14.92 16.01
CA ALA A 43 -15.57 -14.59 17.21
C ALA A 43 -14.63 -15.72 17.71
N PRO A 44 -14.97 -17.02 17.61
CA PRO A 44 -14.10 -18.10 18.09
C PRO A 44 -12.74 -18.13 17.38
N LYS A 45 -11.67 -18.34 18.16
CA LYS A 45 -10.31 -18.43 17.65
C LYS A 45 -9.93 -19.86 17.36
N HIS A 46 -9.43 -20.10 16.15
CA HIS A 46 -9.01 -21.42 15.69
C HIS A 46 -7.50 -21.46 15.44
N GLY A 47 -6.72 -21.41 16.52
CA GLY A 47 -5.26 -21.29 16.47
C GLY A 47 -4.56 -22.43 15.72
N LEU A 48 -4.96 -23.68 15.97
CA LEU A 48 -4.38 -24.83 15.26
C LEU A 48 -4.61 -24.71 13.75
N ARG A 49 -5.84 -24.39 13.33
CA ARG A 49 -6.18 -24.21 11.90
C ARG A 49 -5.38 -23.06 11.30
N ALA A 50 -5.30 -21.91 11.98
CA ALA A 50 -4.50 -20.77 11.53
C ALA A 50 -3.01 -21.15 11.36
N GLY A 51 -2.42 -21.82 12.36
CA GLY A 51 -1.04 -22.27 12.32
C GLY A 51 -0.78 -23.31 11.23
N THR A 52 -1.66 -24.29 11.06
CA THR A 52 -1.57 -25.29 9.98
C THR A 52 -1.69 -24.63 8.60
N MET A 53 -2.51 -23.58 8.46
CA MET A 53 -2.61 -22.83 7.21
C MET A 53 -1.33 -22.05 6.91
N VAL A 54 -0.73 -21.38 7.90
CA VAL A 54 0.59 -20.74 7.76
C VAL A 54 1.66 -21.74 7.37
N PHE A 55 1.73 -22.86 8.07
CA PHE A 55 2.67 -23.95 7.76
C PHE A 55 2.44 -24.49 6.34
N GLY A 56 1.18 -24.73 5.98
CA GLY A 56 0.79 -25.22 4.65
C GLY A 56 1.15 -24.27 3.51
N ILE A 57 1.06 -22.95 3.72
CA ILE A 57 1.53 -21.95 2.75
C ILE A 57 3.03 -22.15 2.50
N ASN A 58 3.85 -22.14 3.56
CA ASN A 58 5.30 -22.29 3.41
C ASN A 58 5.69 -23.61 2.78
N MET A 59 5.08 -24.71 3.21
CA MET A 59 5.33 -26.01 2.60
C MET A 59 4.92 -26.03 1.12
N GLY A 60 3.81 -25.37 0.76
CA GLY A 60 3.33 -25.28 -0.61
C GLY A 60 4.29 -24.49 -1.51
N VAL A 61 4.72 -23.31 -1.06
CA VAL A 61 5.66 -22.47 -1.81
C VAL A 61 7.02 -23.16 -1.92
N TRP A 62 7.56 -23.68 -0.81
CA TRP A 62 8.79 -24.46 -0.83
C TRP A 62 8.71 -25.67 -1.76
N ALA A 63 7.62 -26.43 -1.74
CA ALA A 63 7.47 -27.58 -2.64
C ALA A 63 7.45 -27.14 -4.11
N PHE A 64 6.76 -26.04 -4.43
CA PHE A 64 6.78 -25.47 -5.76
C PHE A 64 8.19 -25.04 -6.18
N ASP A 65 8.91 -24.32 -5.33
CA ASP A 65 10.27 -23.87 -5.62
C ASP A 65 11.25 -25.05 -5.75
N ARG A 66 11.13 -26.06 -4.89
CA ARG A 66 12.00 -27.24 -4.86
C ARG A 66 11.79 -28.18 -6.03
N TYR A 67 10.54 -28.44 -6.42
CA TYR A 67 10.20 -29.50 -7.37
C TYR A 67 9.85 -28.98 -8.76
N ILE A 68 9.27 -27.77 -8.86
CA ILE A 68 8.84 -27.19 -10.15
C ILE A 68 9.86 -26.18 -10.65
N ARG A 69 10.18 -25.13 -9.87
CA ARG A 69 11.20 -24.15 -10.29
C ARG A 69 12.62 -24.69 -10.18
N LYS A 70 12.83 -25.69 -9.32
CA LYS A 70 14.16 -26.22 -8.96
C LYS A 70 15.11 -25.10 -8.53
N ALA A 71 14.60 -24.15 -7.77
CA ALA A 71 15.35 -23.01 -7.28
C ALA A 71 16.42 -23.48 -6.29
N ASP A 72 17.64 -22.96 -6.41
CA ASP A 72 18.79 -23.41 -5.62
C ASP A 72 18.57 -23.22 -4.12
N PHE A 73 17.94 -22.11 -3.72
CA PHE A 73 17.65 -21.79 -2.31
C PHE A 73 16.74 -22.82 -1.62
N ALA A 74 15.90 -23.53 -2.38
CA ALA A 74 14.90 -24.44 -1.82
C ALA A 74 15.46 -25.82 -1.42
N TYR A 75 16.74 -26.09 -1.69
CA TYR A 75 17.41 -27.36 -1.35
C TYR A 75 17.88 -27.34 0.11
N ILE A 76 16.94 -27.61 1.03
CA ILE A 76 17.15 -27.55 2.47
C ILE A 76 17.49 -28.90 3.11
N ASN A 77 18.22 -28.87 4.23
CA ASN A 77 18.43 -30.01 5.12
C ASN A 77 18.77 -29.54 6.55
N LEU A 78 18.98 -30.46 7.49
CA LEU A 78 19.29 -30.09 8.89
C LEU A 78 20.58 -29.28 9.04
N ASN A 79 21.55 -29.43 8.14
CA ASN A 79 22.77 -28.63 8.16
C ASN A 79 22.48 -27.19 7.74
N THR A 80 21.67 -26.97 6.70
CA THR A 80 21.32 -25.61 6.25
C THR A 80 20.58 -24.85 7.36
N ILE A 81 19.62 -25.49 8.03
CA ILE A 81 18.93 -24.92 9.20
C ILE A 81 19.92 -24.55 10.32
N LYS A 82 20.85 -25.46 10.62
CA LYS A 82 21.88 -25.23 11.65
C LYS A 82 22.80 -24.06 11.28
N ASP A 83 23.13 -23.93 10.00
CA ASP A 83 23.97 -22.84 9.49
C ASP A 83 23.22 -21.50 9.55
N ASN A 84 21.93 -21.47 9.21
CA ASN A 84 21.07 -20.27 9.35
C ASN A 84 21.00 -19.80 10.81
N ILE A 85 20.80 -20.71 11.76
CA ILE A 85 20.77 -20.41 13.20
C ILE A 85 22.12 -19.86 13.69
N LYS A 86 23.22 -20.44 13.22
CA LYS A 86 24.57 -20.04 13.66
C LYS A 86 25.01 -18.70 13.08
N HIS A 87 24.75 -18.48 11.79
CA HIS A 87 25.19 -17.29 11.09
C HIS A 87 24.30 -16.08 11.43
N GLY A 88 22.98 -16.30 11.45
CA GLY A 88 22.01 -15.25 11.67
C GLY A 88 21.82 -14.34 10.46
N PHE A 89 21.12 -13.23 10.69
CA PHE A 89 20.52 -12.43 9.64
C PHE A 89 21.52 -11.59 8.83
N VAL A 90 21.31 -11.55 7.51
CA VAL A 90 22.04 -10.71 6.54
C VAL A 90 21.08 -9.80 5.79
N TRP A 91 21.59 -8.79 5.09
CA TRP A 91 20.77 -8.07 4.11
C TRP A 91 20.95 -8.77 2.76
N ASP A 92 19.88 -9.29 2.18
CA ASP A 92 19.93 -10.01 0.88
C ASP A 92 20.17 -9.06 -0.29
N ASN A 93 20.14 -9.56 -1.52
CA ASN A 93 20.28 -8.76 -2.75
C ASN A 93 19.14 -8.98 -3.75
N ASP A 94 17.95 -9.26 -3.24
CA ASP A 94 16.77 -9.52 -4.05
C ASP A 94 16.21 -8.25 -4.71
N ALA A 95 15.56 -8.43 -5.86
CA ALA A 95 14.90 -7.37 -6.60
C ALA A 95 13.86 -6.63 -5.73
N MET A 96 13.68 -5.32 -5.98
CA MET A 96 12.77 -4.51 -5.15
C MET A 96 11.32 -5.03 -5.19
N GLY A 97 10.85 -5.49 -6.35
CA GLY A 97 9.51 -6.07 -6.47
C GLY A 97 9.33 -7.30 -5.60
N THR A 98 10.40 -8.09 -5.41
CA THR A 98 10.41 -9.22 -4.49
C THR A 98 10.34 -8.72 -3.05
N ASN A 99 11.38 -8.03 -2.57
CA ASN A 99 11.52 -7.60 -1.16
C ASN A 99 10.42 -6.68 -0.66
N MET A 100 9.91 -5.81 -1.53
CA MET A 100 9.09 -4.67 -1.12
C MET A 100 7.63 -4.83 -1.52
N PHE A 101 7.29 -5.86 -2.29
CA PHE A 101 5.90 -6.19 -2.61
C PHE A 101 5.58 -7.68 -2.48
N MET A 102 6.32 -8.59 -3.12
CA MET A 102 6.01 -10.03 -3.06
C MET A 102 6.15 -10.61 -1.64
N HIS A 103 7.20 -10.23 -0.92
CA HIS A 103 7.38 -10.59 0.48
C HIS A 103 6.22 -10.07 1.36
N PRO A 104 5.87 -8.76 1.35
CA PRO A 104 4.64 -8.26 1.97
C PRO A 104 3.36 -8.99 1.54
N TYR A 105 3.21 -9.34 0.27
CA TYR A 105 2.07 -10.12 -0.21
C TYR A 105 2.05 -11.54 0.39
N HIS A 106 3.20 -12.19 0.53
CA HIS A 106 3.33 -13.46 1.22
C HIS A 106 2.95 -13.30 2.72
N GLY A 107 3.43 -12.24 3.36
CA GLY A 107 3.06 -11.88 4.73
C GLY A 107 1.56 -11.68 4.92
N ASN A 108 0.87 -11.14 3.91
CA ASN A 108 -0.60 -11.06 3.87
C ASN A 108 -1.24 -12.45 3.97
N LEU A 109 -0.71 -13.47 3.30
CA LEU A 109 -1.27 -14.83 3.36
C LEU A 109 -1.19 -15.40 4.78
N TYR A 110 -0.06 -15.23 5.45
CA TYR A 110 0.07 -15.63 6.86
C TYR A 110 -0.88 -14.84 7.77
N TYR A 111 -0.94 -13.52 7.58
CA TYR A 111 -1.84 -12.64 8.32
C TYR A 111 -3.30 -13.06 8.15
N ASN A 112 -3.74 -13.30 6.91
CA ASN A 112 -5.10 -13.67 6.57
C ASN A 112 -5.46 -15.10 6.98
N SER A 113 -4.47 -15.99 7.10
CA SER A 113 -4.65 -17.30 7.75
C SER A 113 -5.09 -17.13 9.20
N ALA A 114 -4.53 -16.18 9.94
CA ALA A 114 -5.00 -15.88 11.30
C ALA A 114 -6.29 -15.04 11.31
N ARG A 115 -6.36 -14.01 10.48
CA ARG A 115 -7.50 -13.06 10.45
C ARG A 115 -8.82 -13.74 10.11
N SER A 116 -8.78 -14.75 9.24
CA SER A 116 -9.94 -15.58 8.87
C SER A 116 -10.33 -16.60 9.94
N ASN A 117 -9.50 -16.74 10.98
CA ASN A 117 -9.64 -17.71 12.07
C ASN A 117 -9.91 -17.05 13.43
N GLY A 118 -10.54 -15.88 13.42
CA GLY A 118 -11.04 -15.18 14.62
C GLY A 118 -10.01 -14.29 15.33
N TYR A 119 -8.78 -14.19 14.80
CA TYR A 119 -7.75 -13.33 15.37
C TYR A 119 -7.95 -11.85 14.99
N THR A 120 -7.59 -10.97 15.91
CA THR A 120 -7.63 -9.51 15.69
C THR A 120 -6.43 -9.05 14.86
N TYR A 121 -6.45 -7.79 14.44
CA TYR A 121 -5.37 -7.16 13.66
C TYR A 121 -3.97 -7.43 14.24
N TRP A 122 -3.76 -7.11 15.51
CA TRP A 122 -2.45 -7.28 16.16
C TRP A 122 -2.06 -8.75 16.34
N GLN A 123 -3.03 -9.62 16.63
CA GLN A 123 -2.76 -11.04 16.81
C GLN A 123 -2.40 -11.71 15.49
N SER A 124 -3.07 -11.33 14.40
CA SER A 124 -2.75 -11.81 13.06
C SER A 124 -1.35 -11.37 12.60
N GLY A 125 -0.87 -10.21 13.07
CA GLY A 125 0.52 -9.78 12.86
C GLY A 125 1.56 -10.76 13.43
N LEU A 126 1.27 -11.43 14.55
CA LEU A 126 2.17 -12.45 15.11
C LEU A 126 2.27 -13.69 14.22
N PHE A 127 1.19 -14.06 13.52
CA PHE A 127 1.23 -15.15 12.54
C PHE A 127 1.98 -14.73 11.28
N ALA A 128 1.87 -13.46 10.86
CA ALA A 128 2.67 -12.93 9.76
C ALA A 128 4.16 -12.98 10.09
N PHE A 129 4.54 -12.56 11.30
CA PHE A 129 5.91 -12.67 11.79
C PHE A 129 6.36 -14.13 11.89
N GLY A 130 5.54 -15.00 12.50
CA GLY A 130 5.89 -16.42 12.66
C GLY A 130 6.03 -17.17 11.33
N GLY A 131 5.20 -16.85 10.34
CA GLY A 131 5.30 -17.42 8.99
C GLY A 131 6.57 -16.98 8.26
N SER A 132 6.90 -15.68 8.31
CA SER A 132 8.16 -15.15 7.77
C SER A 132 9.35 -15.74 8.49
N PHE A 133 9.37 -15.74 9.83
CA PHE A 133 10.43 -16.36 10.61
C PHE A 133 10.62 -17.84 10.26
N MET A 134 9.52 -18.57 10.04
CA MET A 134 9.61 -19.96 9.63
C MET A 134 10.27 -20.10 8.24
N TRP A 135 9.94 -19.22 7.31
CA TRP A 135 10.53 -19.19 5.97
C TRP A 135 12.05 -18.97 6.05
N GLU A 136 12.46 -17.82 6.59
CA GLU A 136 13.87 -17.40 6.67
C GLU A 136 14.76 -18.41 7.39
N MET A 137 14.26 -19.00 8.48
CA MET A 137 15.09 -19.85 9.34
C MET A 137 15.12 -21.32 8.91
N PHE A 138 14.10 -21.80 8.20
CA PHE A 138 13.92 -23.24 7.97
C PHE A 138 13.62 -23.65 6.53
N MET A 139 13.19 -22.73 5.67
CA MET A 139 12.70 -23.06 4.32
C MET A 139 13.69 -22.71 3.21
N GLU A 140 14.85 -22.17 3.56
CA GLU A 140 15.91 -21.78 2.63
C GLU A 140 17.27 -22.33 3.06
N ASN A 141 18.18 -22.49 2.09
CA ASN A 141 19.59 -22.79 2.36
C ASN A 141 20.50 -21.56 2.30
N GLU A 142 19.92 -20.40 2.02
CA GLU A 142 20.57 -19.10 2.12
C GLU A 142 20.39 -18.55 3.54
N TYR A 143 21.24 -17.60 3.92
CA TYR A 143 21.17 -17.00 5.25
C TYR A 143 19.91 -16.14 5.39
N PRO A 144 19.28 -16.13 6.58
CA PRO A 144 18.01 -15.44 6.78
C PRO A 144 18.12 -13.92 6.52
N SER A 145 17.11 -13.33 5.90
CA SER A 145 17.10 -11.93 5.48
C SER A 145 16.56 -10.98 6.54
N THR A 146 17.35 -9.95 6.85
CA THR A 146 17.03 -8.87 7.80
C THR A 146 15.93 -7.98 7.27
N ASN A 147 15.91 -7.70 5.97
CA ASN A 147 14.84 -6.93 5.38
C ASN A 147 13.55 -7.73 5.35
N ASP A 148 13.59 -9.01 5.04
CA ASP A 148 12.35 -9.77 4.82
C ASP A 148 11.63 -10.08 6.11
N ILE A 149 12.36 -10.35 7.20
CA ILE A 149 11.75 -10.50 8.53
C ILE A 149 11.08 -9.21 9.05
N ILE A 150 11.32 -8.06 8.41
CA ILE A 150 10.67 -6.78 8.71
C ILE A 150 9.58 -6.46 7.67
N ALA A 151 9.92 -6.47 6.38
CA ALA A 151 9.03 -6.10 5.28
C ALA A 151 7.85 -7.07 5.15
N THR A 152 8.12 -8.37 5.19
CA THR A 152 7.10 -9.43 5.06
C THR A 152 5.99 -9.26 6.08
N PRO A 153 6.23 -9.28 7.40
CA PRO A 153 5.15 -9.19 8.37
C PRO A 153 4.50 -7.80 8.42
N ILE A 154 5.27 -6.71 8.43
CA ILE A 154 4.70 -5.37 8.62
C ILE A 154 3.90 -4.93 7.38
N GLY A 155 4.48 -5.10 6.19
CA GLY A 155 3.76 -4.83 4.94
C GLY A 155 2.60 -5.81 4.74
N GLY A 156 2.77 -7.07 5.16
CA GLY A 156 1.74 -8.09 5.15
C GLY A 156 0.54 -7.79 6.03
N MET A 157 0.72 -7.12 7.18
CA MET A 157 -0.40 -6.62 7.99
C MET A 157 -1.23 -5.57 7.23
N ALA A 158 -0.58 -4.65 6.51
CA ALA A 158 -1.26 -3.61 5.74
C ALA A 158 -2.06 -4.19 4.57
N LEU A 159 -1.40 -4.99 3.71
CA LEU A 159 -2.04 -5.66 2.58
C LEU A 159 -3.11 -6.66 3.05
N GLY A 160 -2.81 -7.40 4.12
CA GLY A 160 -3.68 -8.43 4.69
C GLY A 160 -4.99 -7.86 5.21
N GLU A 161 -4.94 -6.81 6.04
CA GLU A 161 -6.17 -6.23 6.60
C GLU A 161 -7.04 -5.56 5.53
N VAL A 162 -6.42 -4.91 4.55
CA VAL A 162 -7.11 -4.35 3.38
C VAL A 162 -7.86 -5.43 2.59
N THR A 163 -7.14 -6.48 2.18
CA THR A 163 -7.72 -7.57 1.39
C THR A 163 -8.78 -8.35 2.18
N TYR A 164 -8.57 -8.54 3.49
CA TYR A 164 -9.56 -9.14 4.37
C TYR A 164 -10.86 -8.36 4.46
N ARG A 165 -10.78 -7.03 4.60
CA ARG A 165 -11.95 -6.15 4.69
C ARG A 165 -12.66 -5.99 3.35
N MET A 166 -11.91 -5.91 2.26
CA MET A 166 -12.47 -5.90 0.91
C MET A 166 -13.19 -7.21 0.57
N SER A 167 -12.63 -8.36 0.96
CA SER A 167 -13.33 -9.64 0.79
C SER A 167 -14.59 -9.75 1.68
N ASP A 168 -14.59 -9.17 2.90
CA ASP A 168 -15.79 -9.06 3.74
C ASP A 168 -16.92 -8.32 3.01
N LEU A 169 -16.59 -7.25 2.30
CA LEU A 169 -17.53 -6.45 1.52
C LEU A 169 -18.14 -7.21 0.35
N ILE A 170 -17.42 -8.15 -0.24
CA ILE A 170 -17.90 -8.95 -1.37
C ILE A 170 -18.88 -10.04 -0.90
N LEU A 171 -18.59 -10.73 0.21
CA LEU A 171 -19.31 -11.93 0.64
C LEU A 171 -20.76 -11.69 1.08
N ASP A 172 -21.69 -12.59 0.76
CA ASP A 172 -23.07 -12.56 1.28
C ASP A 172 -23.61 -13.98 1.50
N ASP A 173 -23.68 -14.41 2.77
CA ASP A 173 -24.12 -15.74 3.23
C ASP A 173 -25.61 -16.03 3.01
N ARG A 174 -26.39 -15.01 2.61
CA ARG A 174 -27.82 -15.20 2.30
C ARG A 174 -28.03 -15.73 0.88
N LYS A 175 -27.04 -15.56 0.01
CA LYS A 175 -27.09 -15.91 -1.42
C LYS A 175 -26.86 -17.40 -1.64
N THR A 176 -27.37 -17.92 -2.75
CA THR A 176 -27.21 -19.32 -3.19
C THR A 176 -26.94 -19.38 -4.70
N GLY A 177 -26.60 -20.56 -5.21
CA GLY A 177 -26.38 -20.81 -6.64
C GLY A 177 -25.22 -19.99 -7.24
N TRP A 178 -25.35 -19.62 -8.52
CA TRP A 178 -24.32 -18.87 -9.25
C TRP A 178 -23.97 -17.51 -8.63
N SER A 179 -24.94 -16.83 -8.00
CA SER A 179 -24.67 -15.57 -7.30
C SER A 179 -23.74 -15.80 -6.12
N ARG A 180 -23.94 -16.86 -5.33
CA ARG A 180 -23.03 -17.22 -4.23
C ARG A 180 -21.65 -17.59 -4.76
N PHE A 181 -21.60 -18.45 -5.77
CA PHE A 181 -20.34 -18.88 -6.38
C PHE A 181 -19.49 -17.69 -6.84
N GLY A 182 -20.08 -16.74 -7.59
CA GLY A 182 -19.37 -15.54 -8.05
C GLY A 182 -18.81 -14.68 -6.92
N LEU A 183 -19.56 -14.51 -5.82
CA LEU A 183 -19.10 -13.75 -4.66
C LEU A 183 -17.96 -14.47 -3.91
N GLU A 184 -18.04 -15.79 -3.76
CA GLU A 184 -16.97 -16.59 -3.14
C GLU A 184 -15.69 -16.58 -4.00
N VAL A 185 -15.82 -16.70 -5.33
CA VAL A 185 -14.68 -16.58 -6.26
C VAL A 185 -14.05 -15.20 -6.18
N ALA A 186 -14.85 -14.13 -6.24
CA ALA A 186 -14.34 -12.77 -6.14
C ALA A 186 -13.66 -12.51 -4.77
N ALA A 187 -14.23 -13.00 -3.68
CA ALA A 187 -13.61 -12.90 -2.36
C ALA A 187 -12.32 -13.73 -2.24
N PHE A 188 -12.25 -14.89 -2.88
CA PHE A 188 -11.05 -15.73 -2.95
C PHE A 188 -9.92 -15.02 -3.71
N VAL A 189 -10.22 -14.38 -4.85
CA VAL A 189 -9.22 -13.62 -5.61
C VAL A 189 -8.67 -12.45 -4.80
N VAL A 190 -9.54 -11.74 -4.06
CA VAL A 190 -9.11 -10.60 -3.23
C VAL A 190 -8.35 -11.05 -1.99
N SER A 191 -8.78 -12.13 -1.33
CA SER A 191 -8.18 -12.62 -0.08
C SER A 191 -8.14 -14.15 -0.08
N PRO A 192 -7.11 -14.76 -0.71
CA PRO A 192 -7.04 -16.21 -0.94
C PRO A 192 -7.21 -17.04 0.32
N MET A 193 -6.52 -16.65 1.40
CA MET A 193 -6.58 -17.41 2.66
C MET A 193 -7.93 -17.32 3.36
N ARG A 194 -8.69 -16.25 3.12
CA ARG A 194 -10.07 -16.16 3.61
C ARG A 194 -10.98 -17.07 2.81
N GLY A 195 -10.88 -17.04 1.48
CA GLY A 195 -11.62 -17.95 0.62
C GLY A 195 -11.34 -19.43 0.96
N LEU A 196 -10.06 -19.79 1.12
CA LEU A 196 -9.67 -21.14 1.53
C LEU A 196 -10.22 -21.51 2.91
N THR A 197 -10.13 -20.61 3.90
CA THR A 197 -10.71 -20.85 5.25
C THR A 197 -12.21 -21.13 5.17
N ARG A 198 -12.94 -20.38 4.34
CA ARG A 198 -14.39 -20.56 4.14
C ARG A 198 -14.73 -21.88 3.48
N ILE A 199 -13.89 -22.35 2.54
CA ILE A 199 -14.03 -23.68 1.94
C ILE A 199 -13.80 -24.77 2.99
N ILE A 200 -12.71 -24.68 3.76
CA ILE A 200 -12.35 -25.66 4.81
C ILE A 200 -13.45 -25.76 5.87
N ASN A 201 -14.04 -24.63 6.27
CA ASN A 201 -15.05 -24.60 7.32
C ASN A 201 -16.47 -24.88 6.82
N GLY A 202 -16.64 -25.01 5.50
CA GLY A 202 -17.93 -25.20 4.85
C GLY A 202 -18.78 -23.93 4.74
N ASP A 203 -18.28 -22.77 5.17
CA ASP A 203 -18.98 -21.49 5.08
C ASP A 203 -19.28 -21.11 3.63
N ALA A 204 -18.39 -21.41 2.69
CA ALA A 204 -18.59 -21.14 1.27
C ALA A 204 -19.89 -21.76 0.72
N TRP A 205 -20.30 -22.89 1.30
CA TRP A 205 -21.46 -23.70 0.90
C TRP A 205 -22.69 -23.48 1.80
N ARG A 206 -22.51 -22.86 2.97
CA ARG A 206 -23.55 -22.70 3.99
C ARG A 206 -24.35 -21.42 3.77
N ARG A 207 -25.67 -21.56 3.61
CA ARG A 207 -26.60 -20.42 3.63
C ARG A 207 -26.90 -20.03 5.09
N ARG A 208 -26.94 -18.73 5.37
CA ARG A 208 -27.32 -18.15 6.67
C ARG A 208 -28.44 -17.11 6.51
N SER A 209 -29.08 -16.75 7.62
CA SER A 209 -30.09 -15.69 7.67
C SER A 209 -29.47 -14.28 7.57
N THR A 210 -28.21 -14.16 7.98
CA THR A 210 -27.42 -12.93 8.00
C THR A 210 -26.36 -12.93 6.90
N SER A 211 -25.74 -11.77 6.67
CA SER A 211 -24.84 -11.56 5.53
C SER A 211 -23.49 -12.26 5.65
N GLY A 212 -23.07 -12.62 6.86
CA GLY A 212 -21.71 -13.13 7.11
C GLY A 212 -20.63 -12.03 7.19
N LYS A 213 -21.01 -10.75 7.11
CA LYS A 213 -20.08 -9.62 7.14
C LYS A 213 -19.69 -9.27 8.57
N GLN A 214 -18.40 -9.36 8.87
CA GLN A 214 -17.87 -9.04 10.21
C GLN A 214 -17.77 -7.54 10.47
N PHE A 215 -17.75 -6.71 9.42
CA PHE A 215 -17.68 -5.25 9.54
C PHE A 215 -18.93 -4.54 9.03
N GLY A 216 -19.96 -5.31 8.66
CA GLY A 216 -21.18 -4.76 8.06
C GLY A 216 -20.90 -4.19 6.68
N VAL A 217 -21.60 -3.11 6.34
CA VAL A 217 -21.38 -2.35 5.12
C VAL A 217 -20.78 -1.00 5.53
N PRO A 218 -19.46 -0.83 5.54
CA PRO A 218 -18.81 0.47 5.70
C PRO A 218 -19.14 1.42 4.55
N ASP A 219 -18.77 2.68 4.73
CA ASP A 219 -18.84 3.68 3.68
C ASP A 219 -17.67 3.48 2.69
N VAL A 220 -17.95 3.15 1.42
CA VAL A 220 -16.92 2.82 0.42
C VAL A 220 -17.07 3.65 -0.84
N SER A 221 -15.95 4.12 -1.36
CA SER A 221 -15.84 4.73 -2.68
C SER A 221 -14.74 4.08 -3.51
N ILE A 222 -14.98 3.91 -4.81
CA ILE A 222 -14.01 3.37 -5.76
C ILE A 222 -13.95 4.31 -6.96
N GLU A 223 -12.75 4.68 -7.37
CA GLU A 223 -12.49 5.37 -8.63
C GLU A 223 -11.60 4.50 -9.51
N VAL A 224 -12.04 4.27 -10.74
CA VAL A 224 -11.23 3.58 -11.76
C VAL A 224 -10.97 4.56 -12.89
N SER A 225 -9.70 4.81 -13.17
CA SER A 225 -9.24 5.69 -14.23
C SER A 225 -8.47 4.88 -15.27
N ALA A 226 -8.64 5.21 -16.55
CA ALA A 226 -7.82 4.66 -17.62
C ALA A 226 -7.51 5.73 -18.66
N GLY A 227 -6.29 5.74 -19.19
CA GLY A 227 -5.92 6.69 -20.23
C GLY A 227 -4.44 6.65 -20.61
N ILE A 228 -3.98 7.76 -21.20
CA ILE A 228 -2.63 7.90 -21.73
C ILE A 228 -1.71 8.37 -20.60
N ARG A 229 -0.53 7.75 -20.54
CA ARG A 229 0.58 8.09 -19.65
C ARG A 229 1.78 8.52 -20.47
N THR A 230 2.44 9.57 -20.02
CA THR A 230 3.75 10.00 -20.52
C THR A 230 4.73 10.10 -19.36
N LEU A 231 5.91 9.50 -19.52
CA LEU A 231 7.00 9.54 -18.57
C LEU A 231 8.22 10.19 -19.22
N GLU A 232 8.83 11.16 -18.55
CA GLU A 232 9.99 11.89 -19.02
C GLU A 232 11.06 11.91 -17.93
N LEU A 233 12.23 11.34 -18.24
CA LEU A 233 13.43 11.49 -17.41
C LEU A 233 14.22 12.70 -17.94
N LYS A 234 14.47 13.69 -17.08
CA LYS A 234 15.27 14.86 -17.44
C LYS A 234 16.74 14.55 -17.21
N ASP A 235 17.45 14.35 -18.32
CA ASP A 235 18.90 14.11 -18.36
C ASP A 235 19.50 14.75 -19.63
N GLU A 236 20.81 14.63 -19.84
CA GLU A 236 21.50 15.12 -21.06
C GLU A 236 20.87 14.56 -22.34
N ILE A 237 20.33 13.34 -22.27
CA ILE A 237 19.52 12.71 -23.31
C ILE A 237 18.06 12.77 -22.86
N LEU A 238 17.22 13.42 -23.66
CA LEU A 238 15.80 13.55 -23.38
C LEU A 238 15.09 12.22 -23.69
N ASP A 239 14.78 11.46 -22.64
CA ASP A 239 14.13 10.15 -22.78
C ASP A 239 12.64 10.21 -22.39
N LYS A 240 11.79 9.74 -23.31
CA LYS A 240 10.33 9.85 -23.22
C LYS A 240 9.67 8.52 -23.53
N GLY A 241 8.91 8.04 -22.55
CA GLY A 241 8.04 6.87 -22.70
C GLY A 241 6.57 7.29 -22.77
N MET A 242 5.81 6.66 -23.66
CA MET A 242 4.36 6.83 -23.72
C MET A 242 3.68 5.46 -23.69
N GLY A 243 2.59 5.35 -22.93
CA GLY A 243 1.82 4.12 -22.83
C GLY A 243 0.43 4.38 -22.30
N LEU A 244 -0.25 3.31 -21.89
CA LEU A 244 -1.52 3.42 -21.19
C LEU A 244 -1.30 3.22 -19.69
N ALA A 245 -2.16 3.82 -18.88
CA ALA A 245 -2.17 3.61 -17.44
C ALA A 245 -3.59 3.38 -16.96
N THR A 246 -3.71 2.54 -15.93
CA THR A 246 -4.92 2.38 -15.13
C THR A 246 -4.62 2.82 -13.71
N GLU A 247 -5.55 3.53 -13.09
CA GLU A 247 -5.47 3.93 -11.69
C GLU A 247 -6.72 3.46 -10.96
N ILE A 248 -6.54 2.83 -9.81
CA ILE A 248 -7.61 2.35 -8.95
C ILE A 248 -7.41 3.01 -7.58
N ASN A 249 -8.36 3.86 -7.21
CA ASN A 249 -8.41 4.46 -5.88
C ASN A 249 -9.57 3.86 -5.11
N ILE A 250 -9.30 3.35 -3.92
CA ILE A 250 -10.31 2.80 -3.03
C ILE A 250 -10.23 3.55 -1.72
N GLU A 251 -11.38 3.95 -1.22
CA GLU A 251 -11.51 4.51 0.10
C GLU A 251 -12.57 3.75 0.88
N TYR A 252 -12.16 3.20 2.02
CA TYR A 252 -12.96 2.38 2.90
C TYR A 252 -13.13 3.11 4.23
N GLY A 253 -14.37 3.19 4.72
CA GLY A 253 -14.72 3.89 5.96
C GLY A 253 -14.80 5.40 5.80
N ASP A 254 -15.13 6.10 6.89
CA ASP A 254 -15.16 7.57 6.96
C ASP A 254 -13.94 8.10 7.75
N ARG A 255 -13.09 8.87 7.09
CA ARG A 255 -11.87 9.46 7.66
C ARG A 255 -12.21 10.49 8.75
N PHE A 256 -13.43 11.03 8.73
CA PHE A 256 -13.91 12.01 9.70
C PHE A 256 -14.75 11.40 10.83
N ASP A 257 -15.11 10.12 10.75
CA ASP A 257 -15.72 9.42 11.87
C ASP A 257 -14.64 8.74 12.71
N VAL A 258 -14.43 9.27 13.92
CA VAL A 258 -13.35 8.83 14.85
C VAL A 258 -13.87 8.57 16.26
N LYS A 259 -15.18 8.34 16.43
CA LYS A 259 -15.78 8.19 17.78
C LYS A 259 -15.37 6.91 18.50
N ASP A 260 -15.14 5.82 17.77
CA ASP A 260 -14.73 4.52 18.31
C ASP A 260 -13.80 3.78 17.31
N THR A 261 -12.57 4.29 17.14
CA THR A 261 -11.69 3.78 16.09
C THR A 261 -11.16 2.38 16.37
N LYS A 262 -11.20 1.53 15.35
CA LYS A 262 -10.53 0.21 15.34
C LYS A 262 -9.47 0.20 14.23
N PRO A 263 -8.38 -0.57 14.33
CA PRO A 263 -7.40 -0.65 13.25
C PRO A 263 -8.07 -0.96 11.91
N TYR A 264 -7.77 -0.16 10.89
CA TYR A 264 -8.30 -0.21 9.52
C TYR A 264 -9.83 -0.04 9.40
N ASP A 265 -10.48 0.58 10.38
CA ASP A 265 -11.86 1.08 10.21
C ASP A 265 -11.97 2.18 9.14
N TYR A 266 -10.85 2.86 8.87
CA TYR A 266 -10.61 3.69 7.70
C TYR A 266 -9.30 3.27 7.02
N PHE A 267 -9.32 3.13 5.69
CA PHE A 267 -8.11 3.07 4.88
C PHE A 267 -8.33 3.61 3.47
N SER A 268 -7.25 4.03 2.83
CA SER A 268 -7.20 4.35 1.40
C SER A 268 -6.16 3.52 0.68
N ILE A 269 -6.45 3.14 -0.55
CA ILE A 269 -5.53 2.47 -1.48
C ILE A 269 -5.46 3.30 -2.74
N GLU A 270 -4.24 3.56 -3.21
CA GLU A 270 -3.96 4.08 -4.54
C GLU A 270 -3.10 3.05 -5.25
N ALA A 271 -3.60 2.49 -6.35
CA ALA A 271 -2.88 1.53 -7.15
C ALA A 271 -2.80 2.01 -8.60
N ASN A 272 -1.61 1.95 -9.20
CA ASN A 272 -1.38 2.29 -10.58
C ASN A 272 -0.79 1.11 -11.35
N LEU A 273 -1.41 0.81 -12.49
CA LEU A 273 -0.93 -0.16 -13.46
C LEU A 273 -0.42 0.54 -14.72
N ASN A 274 0.81 0.26 -15.11
CA ASN A 274 1.45 0.80 -16.31
C ASN A 274 1.42 -0.22 -17.44
N TRP A 275 0.69 0.09 -18.49
CA TRP A 275 0.67 -0.67 -19.74
C TRP A 275 1.57 0.03 -20.75
N GLN A 276 2.87 0.02 -20.45
CA GLN A 276 3.91 0.65 -21.25
C GLN A 276 5.06 -0.34 -21.41
N ALA A 277 5.62 -0.43 -22.61
CA ALA A 277 6.80 -1.25 -22.86
C ALA A 277 7.94 -0.86 -21.91
N GLU A 278 8.73 -1.84 -21.49
CA GLU A 278 9.88 -1.67 -20.59
C GLU A 278 9.53 -1.11 -19.20
N GLN A 279 8.26 -0.95 -18.84
CA GLN A 279 7.84 -0.52 -17.51
C GLN A 279 7.20 -1.68 -16.74
N PRO A 280 7.39 -1.73 -15.41
CA PRO A 280 6.70 -2.72 -14.58
C PRO A 280 5.19 -2.49 -14.65
N ILE A 281 4.42 -3.57 -14.79
CA ILE A 281 2.96 -3.48 -14.84
C ILE A 281 2.43 -2.85 -13.55
N LEU A 282 2.95 -3.23 -12.39
CA LEU A 282 2.61 -2.60 -11.11
C LEU A 282 3.54 -1.41 -10.87
N GLY A 283 3.07 -0.20 -11.19
CA GLY A 283 3.87 1.03 -11.03
C GLY A 283 3.77 1.64 -9.64
N GLN A 284 2.63 1.49 -8.96
CA GLN A 284 2.40 2.08 -7.65
C GLN A 284 1.39 1.27 -6.85
N VAL A 285 1.66 1.11 -5.55
CA VAL A 285 0.66 0.71 -4.55
C VAL A 285 0.94 1.45 -3.25
N ASN A 286 0.02 2.35 -2.87
CA ASN A 286 0.09 3.06 -1.62
C ASN A 286 -1.12 2.74 -0.76
N ILE A 287 -0.90 2.46 0.52
CA ILE A 287 -1.93 2.20 1.51
C ILE A 287 -1.70 3.12 2.71
N ILE A 288 -2.78 3.76 3.16
CA ILE A 288 -2.84 4.47 4.42
C ILE A 288 -3.96 3.83 5.24
N GLY A 289 -3.61 3.20 6.35
CA GLY A 289 -4.57 2.56 7.26
C GLY A 289 -4.59 3.23 8.63
N ARG A 290 -5.77 3.64 9.11
CA ARG A 290 -5.91 4.23 10.45
C ARG A 290 -5.78 3.14 11.51
N LEU A 291 -4.84 3.28 12.44
CA LEU A 291 -4.70 2.35 13.57
C LEU A 291 -5.56 2.80 14.77
N MET A 292 -5.53 4.10 15.05
CA MET A 292 -6.34 4.77 16.06
C MET A 292 -6.44 6.26 15.75
N ALA A 293 -7.53 6.92 16.12
CA ALA A 293 -7.60 8.38 16.04
C ALA A 293 -8.52 8.97 17.10
N LYS A 294 -8.38 10.27 17.33
CA LYS A 294 -9.21 11.05 18.23
C LYS A 294 -9.61 12.36 17.57
N GLU A 295 -10.85 12.74 17.80
CA GLU A 295 -11.37 14.05 17.44
C GLU A 295 -10.72 15.14 18.31
N LEU A 296 -10.19 16.18 17.67
CA LEU A 296 -9.68 17.37 18.36
C LEU A 296 -10.68 18.53 18.29
N VAL A 297 -11.31 18.70 17.12
CA VAL A 297 -12.31 19.73 16.87
C VAL A 297 -13.41 19.14 16.01
N ASN A 298 -14.67 19.33 16.43
CA ASN A 298 -15.82 19.07 15.58
C ASN A 298 -16.90 20.10 15.87
N ASN A 299 -17.04 21.05 14.96
CA ASN A 299 -18.10 22.05 15.00
C ASN A 299 -18.67 22.25 13.60
N ARG A 300 -19.65 23.15 13.49
CA ARG A 300 -20.36 23.40 12.22
C ARG A 300 -19.45 23.86 11.07
N LYS A 301 -18.25 24.41 11.35
CA LYS A 301 -17.34 24.97 10.34
C LYS A 301 -16.08 24.12 10.12
N HIS A 302 -15.56 23.52 11.18
CA HIS A 302 -14.25 22.86 11.20
C HIS A 302 -14.36 21.48 11.82
N TYR A 303 -13.66 20.56 11.19
CA TYR A 303 -13.33 19.25 11.73
C TYR A 303 -11.81 19.10 11.73
N LEU A 304 -11.25 18.59 12.83
CA LEU A 304 -9.84 18.25 12.97
C LEU A 304 -9.73 16.97 13.81
N SER A 305 -8.97 16.00 13.34
CA SER A 305 -8.59 14.82 14.12
C SER A 305 -7.08 14.58 14.07
N LEU A 306 -6.60 13.90 15.10
CA LEU A 306 -5.23 13.41 15.21
C LEU A 306 -5.29 11.89 15.36
N GLY A 307 -4.46 11.16 14.63
CA GLY A 307 -4.40 9.71 14.72
C GLY A 307 -3.02 9.13 14.45
N LEU A 308 -2.95 7.82 14.63
CA LEU A 308 -1.82 6.97 14.26
C LEU A 308 -2.23 6.15 13.04
N TYR A 309 -1.35 6.10 12.04
CA TYR A 309 -1.60 5.48 10.76
C TYR A 309 -0.44 4.57 10.38
N GLN A 310 -0.76 3.42 9.80
CA GLN A 310 0.21 2.59 9.09
C GLN A 310 0.26 3.03 7.63
N HIS A 311 1.47 3.07 7.08
CA HIS A 311 1.72 3.40 5.69
C HIS A 311 2.44 2.23 5.02
N PHE A 312 2.04 1.95 3.79
CA PHE A 312 2.75 1.07 2.87
C PHE A 312 2.85 1.81 1.55
N ASP A 313 4.07 2.08 1.08
CA ASP A 313 4.29 2.79 -0.18
C ASP A 313 5.20 1.95 -1.08
N TYR A 314 4.82 1.83 -2.34
CA TYR A 314 5.59 1.12 -3.35
C TYR A 314 5.50 1.91 -4.65
N TYR A 315 6.65 2.37 -5.16
CA TYR A 315 6.78 3.08 -6.42
C TYR A 315 7.87 2.44 -7.25
N ASP A 316 7.47 1.95 -8.42
CA ASP A 316 8.35 1.21 -9.30
C ASP A 316 8.32 1.77 -10.72
N SER A 317 9.52 1.90 -11.27
CA SER A 317 9.74 2.16 -12.69
C SER A 317 11.00 1.44 -13.11
N ASP A 318 11.19 1.36 -14.42
CA ASP A 318 12.37 0.77 -15.02
C ASP A 318 12.85 1.65 -16.18
N THR A 319 13.91 1.25 -16.86
CA THR A 319 14.50 2.00 -17.96
C THR A 319 13.45 2.35 -19.03
N ILE A 320 13.48 3.60 -19.52
CA ILE A 320 12.56 4.06 -20.58
C ILE A 320 13.04 3.63 -21.97
N SER A 321 14.35 3.63 -22.18
CA SER A 321 14.99 3.18 -23.41
C SER A 321 16.39 2.65 -23.15
N ALA A 322 16.88 1.81 -24.07
CA ALA A 322 18.26 1.35 -24.10
C ALA A 322 19.30 2.48 -24.27
N VAL A 323 18.88 3.67 -24.70
CA VAL A 323 19.77 4.81 -24.95
C VAL A 323 20.11 5.54 -23.65
N SER A 324 19.12 5.82 -22.81
CA SER A 324 19.39 6.41 -21.49
C SER A 324 19.90 5.37 -20.50
N ALA A 325 19.40 4.13 -20.60
CA ALA A 325 19.68 3.02 -19.69
C ALA A 325 19.54 3.39 -18.20
N LYS A 326 18.67 4.36 -17.88
CA LYS A 326 18.48 4.89 -16.53
C LYS A 326 17.06 4.67 -16.02
N VAL A 327 16.96 4.26 -14.76
CA VAL A 327 15.69 4.07 -14.07
C VAL A 327 15.17 5.42 -13.57
N PRO A 328 13.95 5.87 -13.97
CA PRO A 328 13.46 7.21 -13.66
C PRO A 328 13.21 7.49 -12.18
N TYR A 329 12.59 6.54 -11.47
CA TYR A 329 12.39 6.58 -10.02
C TYR A 329 12.15 5.16 -9.48
N LYS A 330 12.60 4.89 -8.25
CA LYS A 330 12.31 3.61 -7.59
C LYS A 330 12.44 3.83 -6.08
N PHE A 331 11.34 3.66 -5.33
CA PHE A 331 11.35 3.82 -3.88
C PHE A 331 10.15 3.16 -3.22
N CYS A 332 10.30 2.80 -1.96
CA CYS A 332 9.28 2.08 -1.21
C CYS A 332 9.46 2.23 0.31
N THR A 333 8.38 2.04 1.05
CA THR A 333 8.36 1.97 2.52
C THR A 333 7.35 0.92 2.97
N PRO A 334 7.69 -0.38 2.93
CA PRO A 334 6.76 -1.43 3.35
C PRO A 334 6.50 -1.44 4.86
N ALA A 335 7.41 -0.86 5.65
CA ALA A 335 7.32 -0.78 7.10
C ALA A 335 7.38 0.67 7.59
N SER A 336 6.22 1.33 7.62
CA SER A 336 6.09 2.73 8.02
C SER A 336 4.87 2.96 8.91
N VAL A 337 5.04 3.79 9.94
CA VAL A 337 3.97 4.16 10.88
C VAL A 337 4.17 5.60 11.34
N GLY A 338 3.08 6.36 11.50
CA GLY A 338 3.19 7.77 11.81
C GLY A 338 1.94 8.44 12.34
N GLY A 339 2.14 9.65 12.83
CA GLY A 339 1.07 10.53 13.28
C GLY A 339 0.45 11.25 12.09
N GLY A 340 -0.87 11.41 12.10
CA GLY A 340 -1.63 12.07 11.05
C GLY A 340 -2.63 13.08 11.58
N LEU A 341 -2.65 14.26 10.98
CA LEU A 341 -3.72 15.24 11.16
C LEU A 341 -4.63 15.22 9.95
N ILE A 342 -5.93 15.11 10.18
CA ILE A 342 -6.95 15.21 9.13
C ILE A 342 -7.81 16.43 9.42
N TYR A 343 -7.93 17.32 8.44
CA TYR A 343 -8.70 18.55 8.54
C TYR A 343 -9.77 18.60 7.46
N LYS A 344 -10.96 19.10 7.83
CA LYS A 344 -12.02 19.44 6.90
C LYS A 344 -12.66 20.75 7.28
N ARG A 345 -12.86 21.60 6.27
CA ARG A 345 -13.63 22.83 6.37
C ARG A 345 -14.96 22.66 5.65
N ASN A 346 -16.04 22.76 6.41
CA ASN A 346 -17.39 22.77 5.87
C ASN A 346 -17.70 24.19 5.36
N LEU A 347 -17.35 24.45 4.10
CA LEU A 347 -17.73 25.69 3.42
C LEU A 347 -19.19 25.63 2.98
N LYS A 348 -19.83 26.80 2.83
CA LYS A 348 -21.22 26.86 2.36
C LYS A 348 -21.32 26.59 0.84
N ARG A 349 -22.40 25.88 0.53
CA ARG A 349 -23.10 25.70 -0.75
C ARG A 349 -22.41 24.88 -1.83
N ASN A 350 -21.14 25.08 -2.13
CA ASN A 350 -20.58 24.48 -3.34
C ASN A 350 -19.13 24.00 -3.21
N TRP A 351 -18.41 24.48 -2.20
CA TRP A 351 -16.99 24.21 -2.04
C TRP A 351 -16.79 23.23 -0.89
N ALA A 352 -15.86 22.30 -1.05
CA ALA A 352 -15.33 21.51 0.04
C ALA A 352 -13.81 21.68 0.06
N ILE A 353 -13.26 21.83 1.26
CA ILE A 353 -11.83 21.80 1.51
C ILE A 353 -11.58 20.75 2.57
N ASP A 354 -10.73 19.79 2.23
CA ASP A 354 -10.13 18.90 3.20
C ASP A 354 -8.65 18.72 2.89
N GLY A 355 -7.94 18.14 3.84
CA GLY A 355 -6.56 17.78 3.66
C GLY A 355 -6.09 16.93 4.81
N TYR A 356 -4.91 16.35 4.60
CA TYR A 356 -4.23 15.61 5.63
C TYR A 356 -2.74 15.94 5.63
N ALA A 357 -2.13 15.77 6.80
CA ALA A 357 -0.71 15.89 7.00
C ALA A 357 -0.23 14.70 7.84
N TYR A 358 0.70 13.92 7.31
CA TYR A 358 1.31 12.78 7.99
C TYR A 358 2.81 13.03 8.22
N LEU A 359 3.30 12.55 9.35
CA LEU A 359 4.71 12.44 9.67
C LEU A 359 4.99 11.03 10.17
N ASN A 360 5.82 10.29 9.43
CA ASN A 360 6.00 8.86 9.61
C ASN A 360 7.44 8.51 9.91
N ALA A 361 7.62 7.54 10.81
CA ALA A 361 8.87 6.81 10.96
C ALA A 361 8.88 5.64 9.96
N ILE A 362 9.95 5.55 9.17
CA ILE A 362 10.20 4.45 8.24
C ILE A 362 11.18 3.51 8.92
N LEU A 363 10.68 2.33 9.33
CA LEU A 363 11.52 1.29 9.92
C LEU A 363 12.36 0.59 8.84
N LEU A 364 11.76 0.35 7.68
CA LEU A 364 12.41 -0.19 6.50
C LEU A 364 11.79 0.40 5.24
N GLY A 365 12.64 0.84 4.33
CA GLY A 365 12.33 1.31 3.00
C GLY A 365 13.47 1.04 2.03
N GLY A 366 13.25 1.46 0.80
CA GLY A 366 14.23 1.34 -0.28
C GLY A 366 14.21 2.57 -1.16
N ALA A 367 15.36 2.92 -1.74
CA ALA A 367 15.48 3.95 -2.76
C ALA A 367 16.53 3.53 -3.79
N LEU A 368 16.27 3.85 -5.06
CA LEU A 368 17.20 3.63 -6.17
C LEU A 368 18.63 4.03 -5.79
N SER A 369 19.61 3.21 -6.14
CA SER A 369 21.03 3.57 -6.06
C SER A 369 21.63 3.73 -7.44
N ASP A 370 22.56 4.67 -7.56
CA ASP A 370 23.29 4.97 -8.80
C ASP A 370 24.55 4.12 -8.96
N TYR A 371 25.05 3.51 -7.86
CA TYR A 371 26.31 2.76 -7.84
C TYR A 371 26.15 1.32 -7.36
N TYR A 372 25.16 1.03 -6.52
CA TYR A 372 24.88 -0.31 -6.04
C TYR A 372 24.18 -1.16 -7.11
N LYS A 373 24.90 -2.14 -7.66
CA LYS A 373 24.35 -3.17 -8.54
C LYS A 373 24.96 -4.51 -8.17
N VAL A 374 24.28 -5.23 -7.29
CA VAL A 374 24.72 -6.53 -6.80
C VAL A 374 23.59 -7.52 -7.01
N ASP A 375 23.87 -8.56 -7.78
CA ASP A 375 22.87 -9.55 -8.22
C ASP A 375 21.65 -8.86 -8.86
N GLU A 376 20.45 -9.03 -8.31
CA GLU A 376 19.21 -8.40 -8.79
C GLU A 376 18.94 -7.01 -8.18
N ARG A 377 19.70 -6.62 -7.14
CA ARG A 377 19.44 -5.39 -6.38
C ARG A 377 20.19 -4.17 -6.92
N ILE A 378 19.39 -3.18 -7.33
CA ILE A 378 19.84 -1.86 -7.81
C ILE A 378 19.43 -0.69 -6.90
N TYR A 379 19.09 -0.98 -5.65
CA TYR A 379 18.56 0.00 -4.71
C TYR A 379 19.20 -0.18 -3.34
N ASN A 380 19.24 0.90 -2.56
CA ASN A 380 19.67 0.85 -1.18
C ASN A 380 18.48 0.59 -0.28
N LEU A 381 18.66 -0.35 0.65
CA LEU A 381 17.83 -0.46 1.84
C LEU A 381 18.13 0.69 2.79
N ALA A 382 17.10 1.18 3.44
CA ALA A 382 17.20 2.35 4.29
C ALA A 382 16.15 2.37 5.39
N SER A 383 16.38 3.19 6.40
CA SER A 383 15.36 3.63 7.34
C SER A 383 15.41 5.16 7.46
N GLY A 384 14.38 5.77 8.04
CA GLY A 384 14.30 7.21 8.10
C GLY A 384 12.91 7.73 8.42
N TYR A 385 12.49 8.78 7.72
CA TYR A 385 11.16 9.36 7.94
C TYR A 385 10.54 9.85 6.63
N SER A 386 9.21 9.93 6.60
CA SER A 386 8.47 10.59 5.52
C SER A 386 7.50 11.63 6.05
N SER A 387 7.20 12.61 5.20
CA SER A 387 6.10 13.54 5.40
C SER A 387 5.20 13.52 4.18
N LYS A 388 3.88 13.44 4.41
CA LYS A 388 2.89 13.45 3.33
C LYS A 388 1.87 14.54 3.59
N LEU A 389 1.65 15.41 2.61
CA LEU A 389 0.67 16.48 2.65
C LEU A 389 -0.28 16.33 1.48
N ASN A 390 -1.57 16.50 1.75
CA ASN A 390 -2.59 16.51 0.72
C ASN A 390 -3.61 17.59 1.01
N PHE A 391 -4.03 18.27 -0.05
CA PHE A 391 -5.13 19.23 0.01
C PHE A 391 -6.07 18.98 -1.15
N ASN A 392 -7.35 18.89 -0.84
CA ASN A 392 -8.44 18.71 -1.78
C ASN A 392 -9.29 19.98 -1.80
N PHE A 393 -9.60 20.42 -3.01
CA PHE A 393 -10.48 21.54 -3.26
C PHE A 393 -11.53 21.12 -4.28
N THR A 394 -12.79 21.08 -3.86
CA THR A 394 -13.87 20.52 -4.68
C THR A 394 -15.00 21.51 -4.89
N TYR A 395 -15.53 21.57 -6.10
CA TYR A 395 -16.69 22.38 -6.48
C TYR A 395 -17.85 21.52 -7.01
N LYS A 396 -18.98 21.46 -6.27
CA LYS A 396 -20.27 20.83 -6.64
C LYS A 396 -20.17 19.44 -7.29
N ASP A 397 -19.18 18.63 -6.91
CA ASP A 397 -18.87 17.35 -7.58
C ASP A 397 -18.70 17.50 -9.10
N ARG A 398 -18.34 18.69 -9.58
CA ARG A 398 -18.10 19.02 -10.99
C ARG A 398 -16.63 19.15 -11.28
N PHE A 399 -15.88 19.65 -10.30
CA PHE A 399 -14.47 19.93 -10.45
C PHE A 399 -13.76 19.67 -9.14
N SER A 400 -12.58 19.06 -9.19
CA SER A 400 -11.68 18.94 -8.05
C SER A 400 -10.24 19.24 -8.44
N ILE A 401 -9.53 19.84 -7.50
CA ILE A 401 -8.07 19.95 -7.49
C ILE A 401 -7.57 19.21 -6.26
N THR A 402 -6.63 18.29 -6.46
CA THR A 402 -5.92 17.61 -5.39
C THR A 402 -4.44 17.90 -5.55
N THR A 403 -3.79 18.42 -4.52
CA THR A 403 -2.34 18.57 -4.47
C THR A 403 -1.76 17.45 -3.63
N ILE A 404 -0.68 16.84 -4.13
CA ILE A 404 0.02 15.73 -3.50
C ILE A 404 1.46 16.20 -3.23
N TYR A 405 1.93 16.03 -2.00
CA TYR A 405 3.33 16.23 -1.67
C TYR A 405 3.78 15.13 -0.73
N GLU A 406 4.73 14.33 -1.17
CA GLU A 406 5.37 13.31 -0.36
C GLU A 406 6.87 13.56 -0.33
N LEU A 407 7.45 13.53 0.87
CA LEU A 407 8.88 13.62 1.11
C LEU A 407 9.32 12.35 1.80
N TYR A 408 10.41 11.76 1.32
CA TYR A 408 11.08 10.62 1.94
C TYR A 408 12.53 11.00 2.22
N HIS A 409 12.94 10.92 3.48
CA HIS A 409 14.32 11.12 3.87
C HIS A 409 14.86 9.80 4.41
N LEU A 410 15.70 9.17 3.61
CA LEU A 410 16.16 7.80 3.79
C LEU A 410 17.66 7.77 4.04
N PHE A 411 18.06 6.97 5.02
CA PHE A 411 19.45 6.79 5.43
C PHE A 411 19.85 5.33 5.25
N THR A 412 20.90 5.11 4.48
CA THR A 412 21.54 3.79 4.33
C THR A 412 22.73 3.75 5.27
N TRP A 413 22.57 3.04 6.38
CA TRP A 413 23.47 3.11 7.53
C TRP A 413 24.71 2.23 7.36
N LYS A 414 24.48 0.99 6.91
CA LYS A 414 25.47 -0.07 6.77
C LYS A 414 25.77 -0.30 5.29
N GLY A 415 26.84 0.30 4.78
CA GLY A 415 27.38 -0.04 3.46
C GLY A 415 28.47 -1.12 3.54
N TYR A 416 28.96 -1.54 2.39
CA TYR A 416 30.12 -2.42 2.24
C TYR A 416 31.44 -1.65 2.42
N SER A 417 32.56 -2.38 2.51
CA SER A 417 33.90 -1.78 2.63
C SER A 417 34.23 -0.99 1.37
N LYS A 418 34.89 0.18 1.51
CA LYS A 418 35.31 0.97 0.35
C LYS A 418 36.26 0.19 -0.57
N ASP A 419 37.09 -0.65 0.02
CA ASP A 419 38.11 -1.44 -0.67
C ASP A 419 37.63 -2.87 -0.93
N ILE A 420 36.31 -3.06 -1.14
CA ILE A 420 35.75 -4.38 -1.46
C ILE A 420 36.35 -4.91 -2.77
N ASP A 421 36.81 -6.15 -2.75
CA ASP A 421 37.21 -6.84 -3.97
C ASP A 421 35.98 -7.51 -4.59
N TRP A 422 35.40 -6.85 -5.58
CA TRP A 422 34.23 -7.34 -6.29
C TRP A 422 34.46 -8.67 -7.02
N ASN A 423 35.72 -9.08 -7.28
CA ASN A 423 36.00 -10.38 -7.91
C ASN A 423 35.80 -11.56 -6.94
N HIS A 424 35.87 -11.30 -5.64
CA HIS A 424 35.73 -12.33 -4.59
C HIS A 424 34.55 -12.08 -3.65
N ALA A 425 33.79 -11.00 -3.86
CA ALA A 425 32.59 -10.71 -3.10
C ALA A 425 31.48 -11.68 -3.52
N ASP A 426 31.00 -12.50 -2.58
CA ASP A 426 29.83 -13.34 -2.79
C ASP A 426 28.56 -12.51 -2.51
N PRO A 427 27.70 -12.28 -3.54
CA PRO A 427 26.45 -11.54 -3.37
C PRO A 427 25.54 -12.09 -2.29
N LYS A 428 25.54 -13.41 -2.05
CA LYS A 428 24.63 -14.05 -1.08
C LYS A 428 25.05 -13.83 0.36
N THR A 429 26.32 -13.51 0.60
CA THR A 429 26.87 -13.27 1.94
C THR A 429 27.26 -11.82 2.18
N LEU A 430 27.15 -10.97 1.15
CA LEU A 430 27.40 -9.54 1.22
C LEU A 430 26.35 -8.83 2.09
N ASN A 431 26.62 -8.78 3.39
CA ASN A 431 25.73 -8.23 4.40
C ASN A 431 25.80 -6.70 4.46
N ALA A 432 25.28 -6.02 3.43
CA ALA A 432 25.20 -4.57 3.33
C ALA A 432 23.80 -4.12 2.92
N GLN A 433 23.38 -2.93 3.38
CA GLN A 433 22.13 -2.30 2.95
C GLN A 433 22.24 -1.67 1.55
N GLY A 434 23.44 -1.60 0.98
CA GLY A 434 23.72 -0.90 -0.27
C GLY A 434 24.86 0.10 -0.11
N ASP A 435 24.86 1.16 -0.91
CA ASP A 435 25.82 2.25 -0.77
C ASP A 435 25.48 3.11 0.45
N LYS A 436 26.46 3.31 1.33
CA LYS A 436 26.30 4.21 2.48
C LYS A 436 25.98 5.63 1.99
N SER A 437 24.76 6.06 2.23
CA SER A 437 24.20 7.26 1.61
C SER A 437 23.04 7.85 2.41
N ARG A 438 22.63 9.05 2.01
CA ARG A 438 21.41 9.72 2.47
C ARG A 438 20.66 10.24 1.24
N ALA A 439 19.46 9.73 1.02
CA ALA A 439 18.60 10.12 -0.08
C ALA A 439 17.43 10.97 0.42
N ILE A 440 17.18 12.10 -0.24
CA ILE A 440 15.97 12.89 -0.07
C ILE A 440 15.19 12.79 -1.36
N LEU A 441 13.98 12.22 -1.29
CA LEU A 441 13.08 12.08 -2.42
C LEU A 441 11.85 12.95 -2.21
N HIS A 442 11.40 13.61 -3.28
CA HIS A 442 10.13 14.31 -3.32
C HIS A 442 9.27 13.73 -4.44
N ALA A 443 8.02 13.38 -4.13
CA ALA A 443 6.97 13.14 -5.11
C ALA A 443 5.92 14.25 -4.97
N VAL A 444 5.90 15.16 -5.94
CA VAL A 444 5.05 16.35 -5.91
C VAL A 444 4.10 16.30 -7.09
N GLY A 445 2.82 16.49 -6.86
CA GLY A 445 1.86 16.44 -7.94
C GLY A 445 0.57 17.16 -7.75
N ILE A 446 -0.17 17.19 -8.83
CA ILE A 446 -1.51 17.76 -8.92
C ILE A 446 -2.40 16.83 -9.73
N ARG A 447 -3.61 16.64 -9.23
CA ARG A 447 -4.69 15.95 -9.92
C ARG A 447 -5.86 16.90 -10.11
N LEU A 448 -6.41 16.89 -11.32
CA LEU A 448 -7.56 17.66 -11.72
C LEU A 448 -8.64 16.69 -12.21
N ASP A 449 -9.83 16.72 -11.64
CA ASP A 449 -10.99 16.00 -12.19
C ASP A 449 -12.04 17.00 -12.67
N ALA A 450 -12.54 16.83 -13.89
CA ALA A 450 -13.61 17.63 -14.48
C ALA A 450 -14.76 16.72 -14.92
N ARG A 451 -15.96 16.94 -14.39
CA ARG A 451 -17.12 16.10 -14.67
C ARG A 451 -17.60 16.27 -16.10
N LEU A 452 -17.62 15.17 -16.85
CA LEU A 452 -18.20 15.11 -18.19
C LEU A 452 -19.68 14.73 -18.13
N ARG A 453 -20.01 13.68 -17.37
CA ARG A 453 -21.36 13.17 -17.16
C ARG A 453 -21.52 12.65 -15.72
N ARG A 454 -22.70 12.16 -15.37
CA ARG A 454 -22.91 11.48 -14.07
C ARG A 454 -21.88 10.35 -13.95
N GLN A 455 -21.09 10.35 -12.86
CA GLN A 455 -20.05 9.36 -12.55
C GLN A 455 -18.81 9.36 -13.45
N LEU A 456 -18.83 10.03 -14.62
CA LEU A 456 -17.73 10.07 -15.57
C LEU A 456 -17.01 11.43 -15.57
N TYR A 457 -15.69 11.40 -15.42
CA TYR A 457 -14.81 12.57 -15.32
C TYR A 457 -13.66 12.46 -16.33
N LEU A 458 -13.22 13.61 -16.83
CA LEU A 458 -11.91 13.78 -17.45
C LEU A 458 -10.92 14.11 -16.33
N THR A 459 -9.83 13.36 -16.26
CA THR A 459 -8.84 13.48 -15.19
C THR A 459 -7.48 13.75 -15.79
N GLY A 460 -6.84 14.82 -15.33
CA GLY A 460 -5.44 15.13 -15.64
C GLY A 460 -4.60 14.98 -14.38
N THR A 461 -3.49 14.25 -14.45
CA THR A 461 -2.52 14.18 -13.36
C THR A 461 -1.14 14.58 -13.84
N PHE A 462 -0.40 15.24 -12.97
CA PHE A 462 1.01 15.54 -13.15
C PHE A 462 1.74 15.24 -11.85
N MET A 463 2.80 14.43 -11.94
CA MET A 463 3.70 14.09 -10.85
C MET A 463 5.13 14.45 -11.24
N ASN A 464 5.88 15.00 -10.31
CA ASN A 464 7.31 15.23 -10.44
C ASN A 464 8.03 14.51 -9.30
N TYR A 465 8.96 13.65 -9.67
CA TYR A 465 9.79 12.87 -8.77
C TYR A 465 11.20 13.44 -8.81
N THR A 466 11.71 13.89 -7.67
CA THR A 466 13.11 14.30 -7.54
C THR A 466 13.80 13.47 -6.48
N ARG A 467 15.08 13.19 -6.68
CA ARG A 467 15.93 12.49 -5.70
C ARG A 467 17.30 13.19 -5.67
N ASP A 468 17.69 13.63 -4.49
CA ASP A 468 19.06 14.06 -4.16
C ASP A 468 19.68 12.99 -3.26
N THR A 469 20.63 12.23 -3.79
CA THR A 469 21.37 11.22 -3.02
C THR A 469 22.78 11.68 -2.75
N LYS A 470 23.11 11.79 -1.47
CA LYS A 470 24.46 12.08 -0.99
C LYS A 470 25.16 10.80 -0.59
N TYR A 471 26.14 10.41 -1.38
CA TYR A 471 26.94 9.20 -1.16
C TYR A 471 28.15 9.50 -0.29
N LYS A 472 28.55 8.54 0.55
CA LYS A 472 29.73 8.72 1.39
C LYS A 472 31.04 8.58 0.61
N TYR A 473 31.06 7.71 -0.40
CA TYR A 473 32.28 7.32 -1.12
C TYR A 473 32.21 7.53 -2.64
N TYR A 474 31.06 7.97 -3.14
CA TYR A 474 30.81 8.25 -4.56
C TYR A 474 30.32 9.68 -4.72
N ASP A 475 30.24 10.14 -5.96
CA ASP A 475 29.70 11.46 -6.27
C ASP A 475 28.21 11.55 -5.92
N ASN A 476 27.76 12.75 -5.57
CA ASN A 476 26.35 12.98 -5.29
C ASN A 476 25.57 12.98 -6.61
N VAL A 477 24.37 12.42 -6.59
CA VAL A 477 23.51 12.34 -7.77
C VAL A 477 22.17 13.01 -7.51
N PHE A 478 21.76 13.84 -8.47
CA PHE A 478 20.43 14.42 -8.52
C PHE A 478 19.68 13.85 -9.73
N SER A 479 18.45 13.37 -9.54
CA SER A 479 17.57 12.95 -10.63
C SER A 479 16.23 13.67 -10.57
N ASN A 480 15.65 13.93 -11.75
CA ASN A 480 14.36 14.61 -11.91
C ASN A 480 13.55 13.94 -13.02
N THR A 481 12.39 13.40 -12.64
CA THR A 481 11.48 12.70 -13.53
C THR A 481 10.11 13.35 -13.46
N SER A 482 9.49 13.58 -14.61
CA SER A 482 8.13 14.06 -14.71
C SER A 482 7.23 12.99 -15.31
N GLU A 483 6.03 12.88 -14.78
CA GLU A 483 4.99 11.98 -15.27
C GLU A 483 3.70 12.77 -15.46
N GLY A 484 3.07 12.59 -16.61
CA GLY A 484 1.78 13.19 -16.95
C GLY A 484 0.79 12.10 -17.35
N ARG A 485 -0.47 12.23 -16.92
CA ARG A 485 -1.55 11.34 -17.37
C ARG A 485 -2.79 12.14 -17.74
N ILE A 486 -3.48 11.69 -18.80
CA ILE A 486 -4.82 12.16 -19.16
C ILE A 486 -5.71 10.92 -19.27
N MET A 487 -6.75 10.87 -18.45
CA MET A 487 -7.57 9.69 -18.21
C MET A 487 -9.06 10.00 -18.21
N LEU A 488 -9.86 8.98 -18.46
CA LEU A 488 -11.27 8.96 -18.10
C LEU A 488 -11.42 8.24 -16.77
N THR A 489 -12.06 8.87 -15.80
CA THR A 489 -12.30 8.32 -14.46
C THR A 489 -13.78 8.06 -14.25
N TYR A 490 -14.11 6.83 -13.85
CA TYR A 490 -15.43 6.46 -13.37
C TYR A 490 -15.44 6.36 -11.85
N LYS A 491 -16.32 7.11 -11.19
CA LYS A 491 -16.47 7.15 -9.72
C LYS A 491 -17.72 6.38 -9.30
N TYR A 492 -17.56 5.24 -8.64
CA TYR A 492 -18.63 4.31 -8.27
C TYR A 492 -19.43 4.81 -7.06
#